data_AF-A0A7S1A7H1-F1
#
_entry.id   AF-A0A7S1A7H1-F1
#
_cell.length_a   1.000
_cell.length_b   1.000
_cell.length_c   1.000
_cell.angle_alpha   90.00
_cell.angle_beta   90.00
_cell.angle_gamma   90.00
#
_symmetry.space_group_name_H-M   'P 1'
#
loop_
_entity.id
_entity.type
_entity.pdbx_description
1 polymer ?
#
loop_
_entity_poly.entity_id
_entity_poly.type
_entity_poly.pdbx_seq_one_letter_code
_entity_poly.pdbx_strand_id
1 'polypeptide(L)'
;DVISYSKRGWCRMEMLAKACGSGLSQMYVCAGNGEEVLELSEEDEPCLSFRVFDGNFTRASDKEMLVEPVLGLYSLLLHQSQAQEVHTILAEIKQDRDKFFPPQYFPDQTTEAKVLFGNLVNLVEKSKNQTPDANFLR
;
A
#
# COMPACT_ATOMS: atom_id res chain seq x y z
N ASP A 1 -17.39 -5.21 9.19
CA ASP A 1 -16.67 -6.46 8.86
C ASP A 1 -15.45 -6.15 7.98
N VAL A 2 -14.51 -7.08 7.88
CA VAL A 2 -13.24 -6.90 7.15
C VAL A 2 -13.46 -6.61 5.67
N ILE A 3 -14.48 -7.21 5.07
CA ILE A 3 -14.77 -7.10 3.63
C ILE A 3 -15.25 -5.68 3.31
N SER A 4 -16.13 -5.09 4.12
CA SER A 4 -16.55 -3.70 3.92
C SER A 4 -15.43 -2.69 4.21
N TYR A 5 -14.58 -2.98 5.20
CA TYR A 5 -13.40 -2.16 5.52
C TYR A 5 -12.37 -2.20 4.37
N SER A 6 -12.02 -3.38 3.87
CA SER A 6 -11.02 -3.57 2.81
C SER A 6 -11.50 -3.05 1.45
N LYS A 7 -12.78 -2.68 1.28
CA LYS A 7 -13.27 -2.02 0.05
C LYS A 7 -12.91 -0.54 -0.04
N ARG A 8 -12.57 0.14 1.05
CA ARG A 8 -12.34 1.60 1.07
C ARG A 8 -10.88 1.95 0.83
N GLY A 9 -10.61 2.93 -0.03
CA GLY A 9 -9.25 3.32 -0.42
C GLY A 9 -8.37 3.74 0.77
N TRP A 10 -8.88 4.63 1.63
CA TRP A 10 -8.19 5.04 2.85
C TRP A 10 -7.90 3.88 3.80
N CYS A 11 -8.83 2.93 3.94
CA CYS A 11 -8.62 1.77 4.80
C CYS A 11 -7.57 0.81 4.24
N ARG A 12 -7.52 0.62 2.91
CA ARG A 12 -6.43 -0.12 2.27
C ARG A 12 -5.08 0.55 2.52
N MET A 13 -5.03 1.88 2.54
CA MET A 13 -3.81 2.62 2.88
C MET A 13 -3.39 2.38 4.34
N GLU A 14 -4.34 2.40 5.29
CA GLU A 14 -4.08 2.08 6.70
C GLU A 14 -3.52 0.65 6.85
N MET A 15 -4.14 -0.32 6.16
CA MET A 15 -3.69 -1.72 6.15
C MET A 15 -2.30 -1.87 5.55
N LEU A 16 -2.04 -1.22 4.41
CA LEU A 16 -0.72 -1.23 3.77
C LEU A 16 0.33 -0.62 4.71
N ALA A 17 0.05 0.52 5.35
CA ALA A 17 0.97 1.14 6.30
C ALA A 17 1.30 0.23 7.48
N LYS A 18 0.29 -0.44 8.05
CA LYS A 18 0.45 -1.41 9.14
C LYS A 18 1.30 -2.60 8.69
N ALA A 19 0.98 -3.16 7.52
CA ALA A 19 1.69 -4.30 6.96
C ALA A 19 3.17 -3.97 6.65
N CYS A 20 3.46 -2.78 6.12
CA CYS A 20 4.83 -2.30 5.90
C CYS A 20 5.61 -2.01 7.19
N GLY A 21 4.94 -1.68 8.29
CA GLY A 21 5.58 -1.30 9.54
C GLY A 21 5.86 -2.48 10.48
N SER A 22 4.93 -3.43 10.58
CA SER A 22 5.00 -4.53 11.56
C SER A 22 4.45 -5.86 11.03
N GLY A 23 4.19 -5.98 9.73
CA GLY A 23 3.39 -7.07 9.18
C GLY A 23 1.93 -7.02 9.63
N LEU A 24 1.22 -8.15 9.44
CA LEU A 24 -0.20 -8.29 9.78
C LEU A 24 -0.46 -8.67 11.25
N SER A 25 0.60 -8.96 12.01
CA SER A 25 0.49 -9.29 13.44
C SER A 25 -0.20 -8.16 14.23
N GLN A 26 -0.97 -8.55 15.25
CA GLN A 26 -1.69 -7.62 16.13
C GLN A 26 -2.68 -6.71 15.37
N MET A 27 -3.21 -7.16 14.24
CA MET A 27 -4.40 -6.56 13.63
C MET A 27 -5.63 -7.27 14.15
N TYR A 28 -6.60 -6.51 14.67
CA TYR A 28 -7.81 -7.07 15.25
C TYR A 28 -9.04 -6.52 14.56
N VAL A 29 -10.03 -7.38 14.35
CA VAL A 29 -11.27 -7.05 13.66
C VAL A 29 -12.47 -7.44 14.52
N CYS A 30 -13.46 -6.55 14.58
CA CYS A 30 -14.72 -6.87 15.24
C CYS A 30 -15.57 -7.77 14.32
N ALA A 31 -16.01 -8.91 14.86
CA ALA A 31 -16.86 -9.87 14.18
C ALA A 31 -18.28 -9.91 14.77
N GLY A 32 -19.21 -10.55 14.05
CA GLY A 32 -20.60 -10.70 14.47
C GLY A 32 -21.34 -9.36 14.62
N ASN A 33 -21.98 -9.17 15.77
CA ASN A 33 -22.68 -7.96 16.21
C ASN A 33 -21.76 -6.94 16.91
N GLY A 34 -20.44 -7.13 16.86
CA GLY A 34 -19.45 -6.27 17.52
C GLY A 34 -19.06 -6.71 18.92
N GLU A 35 -19.51 -7.89 19.37
CA GLU A 35 -19.17 -8.45 20.68
C GLU A 35 -17.87 -9.28 20.67
N GLU A 36 -17.39 -9.66 19.49
CA GLU A 36 -16.18 -10.47 19.32
C GLU A 36 -15.06 -9.67 18.66
N VAL A 37 -13.84 -9.81 19.19
CA VAL A 37 -12.61 -9.24 18.62
C VAL A 37 -11.72 -10.40 18.22
N LEU A 38 -11.46 -10.54 16.92
CA LEU A 38 -10.63 -11.60 16.36
C LEU A 38 -9.31 -10.98 15.88
N GLU A 39 -8.19 -11.63 16.19
CA GLU A 39 -6.92 -11.29 15.55
C GLU A 39 -6.94 -11.81 14.11
N LEU A 40 -6.53 -10.96 13.16
CA LEU A 40 -6.34 -11.38 11.77
C LEU A 40 -5.18 -12.36 11.70
N SER A 41 -5.46 -13.51 11.11
CA SER A 41 -4.47 -14.54 10.83
C SER A 41 -3.95 -14.42 9.40
N GLU A 42 -2.91 -15.18 9.07
CA GLU A 42 -2.45 -15.35 7.68
C GLU A 42 -3.56 -15.92 6.77
N GLU A 43 -4.54 -16.65 7.32
CA GLU A 43 -5.67 -17.19 6.56
C GLU A 43 -6.65 -16.10 6.10
N ASP A 44 -6.63 -14.93 6.75
CA ASP A 44 -7.44 -13.76 6.39
C ASP A 44 -6.75 -12.87 5.34
N GLU A 45 -5.46 -13.11 5.05
CA GLU A 45 -4.66 -12.36 4.07
C GLU A 45 -5.33 -12.26 2.69
N PRO A 46 -5.98 -13.30 2.13
CA PRO A 46 -6.70 -13.19 0.85
C PRO A 46 -7.87 -12.18 0.87
N CYS A 47 -8.39 -11.85 2.04
CA CYS A 47 -9.45 -10.84 2.22
C CYS A 47 -8.88 -9.41 2.31
N LEU A 48 -7.58 -9.29 2.55
CA LEU A 48 -6.85 -8.03 2.57
C LEU A 48 -6.42 -7.70 1.15
N SER A 49 -6.50 -6.42 0.79
CA SER A 49 -6.04 -5.99 -0.53
C SER A 49 -5.27 -4.71 -0.37
N PHE A 50 -3.97 -4.79 -0.62
CA PHE A 50 -3.06 -3.66 -0.52
C PHE A 50 -3.10 -2.75 -1.76
N ARG A 51 -3.93 -3.08 -2.75
CA ARG A 51 -4.22 -2.24 -3.92
C ARG A 51 -5.06 -1.02 -3.52
N VAL A 52 -4.40 -0.02 -2.93
CA VAL A 52 -5.00 1.20 -2.37
C VAL A 52 -5.90 1.91 -3.38
N PHE A 53 -5.42 2.03 -4.62
CA PHE A 53 -6.08 2.82 -5.67
C PHE A 53 -7.29 2.13 -6.32
N ASP A 54 -7.43 0.81 -6.13
CA ASP A 54 -8.64 0.05 -6.48
C ASP A 54 -9.77 0.25 -5.45
N GLY A 55 -9.47 0.88 -4.30
CA GLY A 55 -10.45 1.12 -3.26
C GLY A 55 -11.51 2.16 -3.64
N ASN A 56 -12.64 2.09 -2.96
CA ASN A 56 -13.70 3.09 -3.04
C ASN A 56 -13.27 4.35 -2.27
N PHE A 57 -13.31 5.49 -2.93
CA PHE A 57 -13.06 6.80 -2.33
C PHE A 57 -14.34 7.63 -2.37
N THR A 58 -14.60 8.37 -1.30
CA THR A 58 -15.71 9.35 -1.28
C THR A 58 -15.47 10.46 -2.32
N ARG A 59 -14.22 10.86 -2.49
CA ARG A 59 -13.77 11.79 -3.53
C ARG A 59 -12.62 11.14 -4.30
N ALA A 60 -12.76 10.97 -5.61
CA ALA A 60 -11.72 10.34 -6.41
C ALA A 60 -10.37 11.08 -6.31
N SER A 61 -10.41 12.40 -6.08
CA SER A 61 -9.23 13.25 -5.89
C SER A 61 -8.37 12.89 -4.67
N ASP A 62 -8.92 12.20 -3.67
CA ASP A 62 -8.17 11.75 -2.50
C ASP A 62 -7.03 10.79 -2.89
N LYS A 63 -7.12 10.14 -4.07
CA LYS A 63 -6.04 9.33 -4.64
C LYS A 63 -4.74 10.14 -4.81
N GLU A 64 -4.83 11.41 -5.18
CA GLU A 64 -3.64 12.27 -5.36
C GLU A 64 -2.85 12.42 -4.04
N MET A 65 -3.56 12.54 -2.91
CA MET A 65 -2.96 12.68 -1.58
C MET A 65 -2.24 11.41 -1.11
N LEU A 66 -2.56 10.25 -1.70
CA LEU A 66 -1.99 8.97 -1.32
C LEU A 66 -0.75 8.59 -2.14
N VAL A 67 -0.41 9.34 -3.19
CA VAL A 67 0.77 9.06 -4.02
C VAL A 67 2.05 9.10 -3.19
N GLU A 68 2.30 10.20 -2.48
CA GLU A 68 3.51 10.36 -1.66
C GLU A 68 3.60 9.33 -0.51
N PRO A 69 2.55 9.12 0.31
CA PRO A 69 2.56 8.08 1.33
C PRO A 69 2.83 6.68 0.78
N VAL A 70 2.21 6.29 -0.34
CA VAL A 70 2.41 4.97 -0.95
C VAL A 70 3.84 4.81 -1.47
N LEU A 71 4.42 5.86 -2.08
CA LEU A 71 5.83 5.86 -2.49
C LEU A 71 6.77 5.74 -1.29
N GLY A 72 6.47 6.41 -0.19
CA GLY A 72 7.24 6.32 1.06
C GLY A 72 7.23 4.90 1.64
N LEU A 73 6.05 4.28 1.71
CA LEU A 73 5.91 2.89 2.15
C LEU A 73 6.59 1.90 1.22
N TYR A 74 6.50 2.10 -0.10
CA TYR A 74 7.19 1.25 -1.06
C TYR A 74 8.72 1.38 -0.92
N SER A 75 9.23 2.60 -0.75
CA SER A 75 10.64 2.84 -0.45
C SER A 75 11.06 2.09 0.82
N LEU A 76 10.26 2.14 1.89
CA LEU A 76 10.52 1.43 3.14
C LEU A 76 10.62 -0.08 2.91
N LEU A 77 9.64 -0.68 2.21
CA LEU A 77 9.65 -2.10 1.86
C LEU A 77 10.91 -2.48 1.06
N LEU A 78 11.30 -1.64 0.11
CA LEU A 78 12.50 -1.83 -0.69
C LEU A 78 13.77 -1.85 0.16
N HIS A 79 13.89 -0.97 1.16
CA HIS A 79 15.02 -0.96 2.10
C HIS A 79 15.00 -2.15 3.06
N GLN A 80 13.81 -2.64 3.40
CA GLN A 80 13.61 -3.78 4.30
C GLN A 80 13.50 -5.12 3.58
N SER A 81 13.79 -5.19 2.28
CA SER A 81 13.53 -6.37 1.43
C SER A 81 14.21 -7.69 1.81
N GLN A 82 14.98 -7.72 2.91
CA GLN A 82 15.58 -8.93 3.49
C GLN A 82 14.78 -9.45 4.70
N ALA A 83 13.83 -8.67 5.21
CA ALA A 83 12.96 -9.05 6.33
C ALA A 83 11.81 -9.93 5.82
N GLN A 84 11.59 -11.07 6.47
CA GLN A 84 10.63 -12.07 6.01
C GLN A 84 9.20 -11.50 5.95
N GLU A 85 8.87 -10.59 6.86
CA GLU A 85 7.56 -9.95 7.03
C GLU A 85 7.15 -9.11 5.81
N VAL A 86 8.10 -8.62 5.01
CA VAL A 86 7.83 -7.77 3.84
C VAL A 86 7.85 -8.54 2.52
N HIS A 87 8.29 -9.80 2.52
CA HIS A 87 8.48 -10.58 1.29
C HIS A 87 7.16 -10.81 0.55
N THR A 88 6.10 -11.17 1.26
CA THR A 88 4.78 -11.45 0.66
C THR A 88 4.20 -10.19 0.00
N ILE A 89 4.26 -9.06 0.70
CA ILE A 89 3.77 -7.77 0.19
C ILE A 89 4.58 -7.34 -1.04
N LEU A 90 5.92 -7.44 -0.99
CA LEU A 90 6.77 -7.12 -2.14
C LEU A 90 6.51 -8.03 -3.33
N ALA A 91 6.20 -9.32 -3.10
CA ALA A 91 5.86 -10.25 -4.16
C ALA A 91 4.53 -9.87 -4.82
N GLU A 92 3.49 -9.52 -4.04
CA GLU A 92 2.20 -9.05 -4.56
C GLU A 92 2.38 -7.76 -5.38
N ILE A 93 3.14 -6.79 -4.86
CA ILE A 93 3.44 -5.53 -5.57
C ILE A 93 4.12 -5.83 -6.91
N LYS A 94 5.08 -6.76 -6.95
CA LYS A 94 5.78 -7.11 -8.20
C LYS A 94 4.87 -7.81 -9.20
N GLN A 95 3.99 -8.69 -8.72
CA GLN A 95 3.08 -9.45 -9.56
C GLN A 95 2.04 -8.55 -10.25
N ASP A 96 1.52 -7.56 -9.52
CA ASP A 96 0.43 -6.68 -9.96
C ASP A 96 0.83 -5.20 -9.91
N ARG A 97 2.07 -4.89 -10.33
CA ARG A 97 2.68 -3.55 -10.21
C ARG A 97 1.82 -2.43 -10.76
N ASP A 98 1.22 -2.62 -11.93
CA ASP A 98 0.40 -1.60 -12.59
C ASP A 98 -0.95 -1.37 -11.90
N LYS A 99 -1.45 -2.35 -11.15
CA LYS A 99 -2.64 -2.16 -10.30
C LYS A 99 -2.29 -1.52 -8.97
N PHE A 100 -1.09 -1.80 -8.45
CA PHE A 100 -0.61 -1.20 -7.22
C PHE A 100 -0.22 0.28 -7.42
N PHE A 101 0.42 0.58 -8.56
CA PHE A 101 0.81 1.93 -8.98
C PHE A 101 0.14 2.32 -10.30
N PRO A 102 -1.19 2.52 -10.32
CA PRO A 102 -1.89 2.85 -11.56
C PRO A 102 -1.36 4.15 -12.17
N PRO A 103 -1.14 4.21 -13.49
CA PRO A 103 -0.52 5.37 -14.13
C PRO A 103 -1.37 6.64 -13.98
N GLN A 104 -2.70 6.47 -13.93
CA GLN A 104 -3.66 7.56 -13.92
C GLN A 104 -4.96 7.17 -13.20
N TYR A 105 -5.78 8.16 -12.90
CA TYR A 105 -7.14 7.99 -12.42
C TYR A 105 -8.09 9.00 -13.08
N PHE A 106 -9.40 8.76 -12.97
CA PHE A 106 -10.42 9.68 -13.45
C PHE A 106 -11.06 10.39 -12.23
N PRO A 107 -10.93 11.72 -12.12
CA PRO A 107 -11.63 12.50 -11.11
C PRO A 107 -13.15 12.41 -11.25
N ASP A 108 -13.85 12.72 -10.16
CA ASP A 108 -15.30 12.78 -10.19
C ASP A 108 -15.76 13.87 -11.16
N GLN A 109 -16.74 13.53 -12.00
CA GLN A 109 -17.39 14.46 -12.94
C GLN A 109 -16.49 14.93 -14.10
N THR A 110 -15.35 14.28 -14.36
CA THR A 110 -14.50 14.57 -15.54
C THR A 110 -14.15 13.31 -16.33
N THR A 111 -14.02 13.43 -17.65
CA THR A 111 -13.50 12.36 -18.52
C THR A 111 -11.98 12.44 -18.71
N GLU A 112 -11.36 13.52 -18.23
CA GLU A 112 -9.92 13.72 -18.29
C GLU A 112 -9.23 12.86 -17.24
N ALA A 113 -8.29 12.03 -17.68
CA ALA A 113 -7.45 11.26 -16.78
C ALA A 113 -6.34 12.14 -16.20
N LYS A 114 -6.07 11.99 -14.91
CA LYS A 114 -4.94 12.62 -14.22
C LYS A 114 -3.87 11.59 -13.89
N VAL A 115 -2.62 11.96 -14.11
CA VAL A 115 -1.45 11.15 -13.74
C VAL A 115 -1.35 11.04 -12.21
N LEU A 116 -1.11 9.83 -11.70
CA LEU A 116 -0.83 9.62 -10.27
C LEU A 116 0.68 9.60 -10.01
N PHE A 117 1.38 8.59 -10.54
CA PHE A 117 2.77 8.34 -10.18
C PHE A 117 3.79 8.88 -11.18
N GLY A 118 3.41 9.02 -12.45
CA GLY A 118 4.35 9.38 -13.52
C GLY A 118 5.61 8.48 -13.48
N ASN A 119 6.79 9.08 -13.35
CA ASN A 119 8.07 8.37 -13.26
C ASN A 119 8.53 8.09 -11.81
N LEU A 120 7.76 8.46 -10.80
CA LEU A 120 8.19 8.44 -9.39
C LEU A 120 8.51 7.03 -8.90
N VAL A 121 7.75 6.01 -9.31
CA VAL A 121 8.00 4.60 -8.91
C VAL A 121 9.39 4.15 -9.35
N ASN A 122 9.77 4.47 -10.59
CA ASN A 122 11.09 4.10 -11.12
C ASN A 122 12.22 4.85 -10.39
N LEU A 123 11.98 6.09 -9.94
CA LEU A 123 12.96 6.85 -9.17
C LEU A 123 13.18 6.21 -7.79
N VAL A 124 12.11 5.78 -7.12
CA VAL A 124 12.18 5.04 -5.85
C VAL A 124 12.89 3.70 -6.02
N GLU A 125 12.61 2.96 -7.10
CA GLU A 125 13.29 1.69 -7.38
C GLU A 125 14.80 1.88 -7.65
N LYS A 126 15.18 2.99 -8.29
CA LYS A 126 16.58 3.33 -8.57
C LYS A 126 17.34 3.79 -7.32
N SER A 127 16.69 4.52 -6.41
CA SER A 127 17.36 5.05 -5.21
C SER A 127 17.86 3.94 -4.28
N LYS A 128 17.15 2.80 -4.22
CA LYS A 128 17.63 1.60 -3.49
C LYS A 128 19.01 1.12 -3.97
N ASN A 129 19.30 1.23 -5.26
CA ASN A 129 20.55 0.73 -5.85
C ASN A 129 21.71 1.71 -5.68
N GLN A 130 21.45 2.91 -5.16
CA GLN A 130 22.47 3.89 -4.82
C GLN A 130 22.83 3.73 -3.34
N THR A 131 23.76 2.84 -3.05
CA THR A 131 24.44 2.83 -1.75
C THR A 131 25.03 4.23 -1.52
N PRO A 132 24.79 4.91 -0.38
CA PRO A 132 25.53 6.12 -0.08
C PRO A 132 27.02 5.77 -0.03
N ASP A 133 27.84 6.47 -0.81
CA ASP A 133 29.29 6.35 -0.75
C ASP A 133 29.72 6.50 0.71
N ALA A 134 30.38 5.48 1.25
CA ALA A 134 30.91 5.44 2.62
C ALA A 134 31.98 6.52 2.92
N ASN A 135 32.21 7.45 1.98
CA ASN A 135 33.14 8.56 2.08
C ASN A 135 32.51 9.87 2.55
N PHE A 136 31.21 9.93 2.83
CA PHE A 136 30.57 11.16 3.32
C PHE A 136 30.66 11.37 4.85
N LEU A 137 31.31 10.46 5.57
CA LEU A 137 31.53 10.53 7.02
C LEU A 137 33.01 10.45 7.42
N ARG A 138 33.93 10.95 6.58
CA ARG A 138 35.33 11.17 6.96
C ARG A 138 35.69 12.65 6.94
#